data_AF-A0A970N0F6-F1
#
_entry.id   AF-A0A970N0F6-F1
#
_cell.length_a   1.000
_cell.length_b   1.000
_cell.length_c   1.000
_cell.angle_alpha   90.00
_cell.angle_beta   90.00
_cell.angle_gamma   90.00
#
_symmetry.space_group_name_H-M   'P 1'
#
loop_
_entity.id
_entity.type
_entity.pdbx_description
1 polymer ?
#
loop_
_entity_poly.entity_id
_entity_poly.type
_entity_poly.pdbx_seq_one_letter_code
_entity_poly.pdbx_strand_id
1 'polypeptide(L)' 'SHDMLGMYDKFVPSFVKQYANLWQTTLDAFKSYDADIKERRYPERKSAAQK' A
#
# COMPACT_ATOMS: atom_id res chain seq x y z
N SER A 1 16.31 -3.29 -6.79
CA SER A 1 14.91 -3.47 -7.22
C SER A 1 13.99 -2.36 -6.69
N HIS A 2 14.13 -1.94 -5.43
CA HIS A 2 13.28 -0.94 -4.76
C HIS A 2 13.15 0.43 -5.48
N ASP A 3 14.24 1.01 -5.99
CA ASP A 3 14.22 2.35 -6.60
C ASP A 3 13.36 2.41 -7.87
N MET A 4 13.48 1.40 -8.73
CA MET A 4 12.68 1.28 -9.96
C MET A 4 11.18 1.11 -9.68
N LEU A 5 10.82 0.59 -8.50
CA LEU A 5 9.44 0.38 -8.09
C LEU A 5 8.88 1.55 -7.26
N GLY A 6 9.69 2.56 -6.94
CA GLY A 6 9.26 3.73 -6.20
C GLY A 6 8.73 3.41 -4.80
N MET A 7 9.44 2.55 -4.06
CA MET A 7 9.07 2.18 -2.69
C MET A 7 9.31 3.29 -1.64
N TYR A 8 10.11 4.30 -1.97
CA TYR A 8 10.46 5.42 -1.08
C TYR A 8 10.15 6.76 -1.74
N ASP A 9 9.70 7.75 -0.96
CA ASP A 9 9.26 9.06 -1.49
C ASP A 9 10.40 10.03 -1.78
N LYS A 10 11.49 9.97 -0.99
CA LYS A 10 12.46 11.08 -0.90
C LYS A 10 13.71 10.95 -1.75
N PHE A 11 13.96 9.80 -2.37
CA PHE A 11 15.18 9.59 -3.13
C PHE A 11 15.00 8.62 -4.29
N VAL A 12 15.23 9.14 -5.50
CA VAL A 12 15.33 8.36 -6.74
C VAL A 12 16.61 8.82 -7.42
N PRO A 13 17.60 7.93 -7.64
CA PRO A 13 18.80 8.31 -8.37
C PRO A 13 18.45 8.82 -9.77
N SER A 14 19.12 9.86 -10.25
CA SER A 14 18.80 10.54 -11.53
C SER A 14 18.90 9.64 -12.77
N PHE A 15 19.65 8.54 -12.68
CA PHE A 15 19.80 7.55 -13.75
C PHE A 15 18.76 6.42 -13.72
N VAL A 16 17.85 6.41 -12.74
CA VAL A 16 16.83 5.37 -12.58
C VAL A 16 15.48 5.86 -13.08
N LYS A 17 14.87 5.10 -14.00
CA LYS A 17 13.46 5.27 -14.38
C LYS A 17 12.58 4.52 -13.38
N GLN A 18 11.58 5.21 -12.82
CA GLN A 18 10.53 4.56 -12.03
C GLN A 18 9.45 3.98 -12.95
N TYR A 19 9.04 2.76 -12.64
CA TYR A 19 7.98 2.04 -13.34
C TYR A 19 6.71 1.93 -12.49
N ALA A 20 6.81 2.22 -11.18
CA ALA A 20 5.70 2.26 -10.25
C ALA A 20 5.97 3.28 -9.15
N ASN A 21 4.92 3.69 -8.44
CA ASN A 21 4.99 4.50 -7.22
C ASN A 21 4.36 3.70 -6.07
N LEU A 22 5.07 2.65 -5.65
CA LEU A 22 4.59 1.77 -4.59
C LEU A 22 4.44 2.49 -3.24
N TRP A 23 5.21 3.56 -2.99
CA TRP A 23 5.03 4.41 -1.82
C TRP A 23 3.60 4.93 -1.72
N GLN A 24 3.12 5.59 -2.79
CA GLN A 24 1.76 6.14 -2.82
C GLN A 24 0.72 5.03 -2.74
N THR A 25 0.88 3.95 -3.50
CA THR A 25 -0.03 2.79 -3.46
C THR A 25 -0.14 2.20 -2.05
N THR A 26 0.97 2.10 -1.33
CA THR A 26 1.00 1.57 0.04
C THR A 26 0.29 2.52 1.00
N LEU A 27 0.52 3.84 0.90
CA LEU A 27 -0.20 4.82 1.71
C LEU A 27 -1.71 4.77 1.49
N ASP A 28 -2.15 4.65 0.24
CA ASP A 28 -3.57 4.59 -0.09
C ASP A 28 -4.19 3.28 0.39
N ALA A 29 -3.47 2.15 0.28
CA ALA A 29 -3.91 0.88 0.85
C ALA A 29 -4.13 0.98 2.38
N PHE A 30 -3.21 1.62 3.10
CA PHE A 30 -3.37 1.83 4.55
C PHE A 30 -4.56 2.73 4.89
N LYS A 31 -4.81 3.79 4.12
CA LYS A 31 -5.97 4.66 4.31
C LYS A 31 -7.28 3.91 4.05
N SER A 32 -7.35 3.14 2.97
CA SER A 32 -8.52 2.31 2.65
C SER A 32 -8.77 1.29 3.75
N TYR A 33 -7.72 0.63 4.25
CA TYR A 33 -7.83 -0.28 5.38
C TYR A 33 -8.36 0.41 6.64
N ASP A 34 -7.81 1.57 7.01
CA ASP A 34 -8.28 2.35 8.16
C ASP A 34 -9.77 2.77 8.00
N ALA A 35 -10.17 3.17 6.80
CA ALA A 35 -11.58 3.46 6.49
C ALA A 35 -12.46 2.21 6.65
N ASP A 36 -12.02 1.07 6.13
CA ASP A 36 -12.75 -0.20 6.25
C ASP A 36 -12.92 -0.65 7.71
N ILE A 37 -11.93 -0.40 8.57
CA ILE A 37 -12.02 -0.65 10.02
C ILE A 37 -13.03 0.32 10.66
N LYS A 38 -12.91 1.62 10.39
CA LYS A 38 -13.79 2.67 10.95
C LYS A 38 -15.26 2.44 10.57
N GLU A 39 -15.49 1.98 9.35
CA GLU A 39 -16.82 1.70 8.81
C GLU A 39 -17.28 0.26 9.07
N ARG A 40 -16.48 -0.54 9.80
CA ARG A 40 -16.75 -1.95 10.15
C ARG A 40 -17.04 -2.83 8.92
N ARG A 41 -16.48 -2.47 7.76
CA ARG A 41 -16.48 -3.30 6.55
C ARG A 41 -15.46 -4.42 6.63
N TYR A 42 -14.34 -4.16 7.30
CA TYR A 42 -13.30 -5.16 7.56
C TYR A 42 -13.20 -5.52 9.06
N PRO A 43 -12.94 -6.79 9.41
CA PRO A 43 -12.96 -7.95 8.52
C PRO A 43 -14.40 -8.26 8.09
N GLU A 44 -14.62 -8.51 6.80
CA GLU A 44 -15.92 -9.01 6.36
C GLU A 44 -16.21 -10.33 7.08
N ARG A 45 -17.46 -10.58 7.48
CA ARG A 45 -17.84 -11.81 8.21
C ARG A 45 -17.37 -13.12 7.55
N LYS A 46 -16.98 -13.11 6.27
CA LYS A 46 -16.37 -14.25 5.55
C LYS A 46 -14.90 -14.55 5.91
N SER A 47 -14.20 -13.70 6.67
CA SER A 47 -12.87 -14.02 7.21
C SER A 47 -12.91 -14.77 8.55
N ALA A 48 -14.08 -15.31 8.94
CA ALA A 48 -14.19 -16.27 10.03
C ALA A 48 -13.71 -17.67 9.60
N ALA A 49 -12.41 -17.82 9.35
CA ALA A 49 -11.76 -19.12 9.35
C ALA A 49 -10.23 -18.96 9.49
N GLN A 50 -9.80 -18.91 10.74
CA GLN A 50 -8.60 -19.62 11.20
C GLN A 50 -8.77 -19.84 12.71
N LYS A 51 -9.46 -20.94 13.03
CA LYS A 51 -9.12 -21.78 14.19
C LYS A 51 -8.35 -22.97 13.66
#